data_AF-A0A094G936-F1
#
_entry.id   AF-A0A094G936-F1
#
_cell.length_a   1.000
_cell.length_b   1.000
_cell.length_c   1.000
_cell.angle_alpha   90.00
_cell.angle_beta   90.00
_cell.angle_gamma   90.00
#
_symmetry.space_group_name_H-M   'P 1'
#
loop_
_entity.id
_entity.type
_entity.pdbx_description
1 polymer ?
#
loop_
_entity_poly.entity_id
_entity_poly.type
_entity_poly.pdbx_seq_one_letter_code
_entity_poly.pdbx_strand_id
1 'polypeptide(L)'
;MRKDFPSYSNSQLDFALVPNITALGAYEKAVMSTPPFNTVIYAASPFLYRIVNDNSEFLVPALNGTKEILKAVKAPALSVTRVIITRSYAAVVDHLSEAAKPATAESKKYTEDDWNPDS
;
A
#
# COMPACT_ATOMS: atom_id res chain seq x y z
N MET A 1 3.01 -21.18 4.84
CA MET A 1 1.61 -20.75 4.66
C MET A 1 0.65 -21.93 4.49
N ARG A 2 0.61 -22.64 3.34
CA ARG A 2 -0.35 -23.78 3.18
C ARG A 2 -0.21 -24.87 4.24
N LYS A 3 1.03 -25.19 4.63
CA LYS A 3 1.33 -26.15 5.72
C LYS A 3 0.80 -25.69 7.08
N ASP A 4 0.75 -24.38 7.31
CA ASP A 4 0.34 -23.79 8.59
C ASP A 4 -1.18 -23.66 8.71
N PHE A 5 -1.92 -23.81 7.60
CA PHE A 5 -3.38 -23.71 7.51
C PHE A 5 -4.01 -24.95 6.84
N PRO A 6 -3.81 -26.16 7.39
CA PRO A 6 -4.20 -27.41 6.73
C PRO A 6 -5.72 -27.65 6.65
N SER A 7 -6.52 -26.91 7.43
CA SER A 7 -7.99 -27.03 7.45
C SER A 7 -8.69 -26.31 6.29
N TYR A 8 -7.97 -25.50 5.50
CA TYR A 8 -8.53 -24.75 4.38
C TYR A 8 -8.21 -25.43 3.05
N SER A 9 -9.11 -25.31 2.07
CA SER A 9 -8.89 -25.88 0.74
C SER A 9 -7.75 -25.16 0.03
N ASN A 10 -6.88 -25.92 -0.63
CA ASN A 10 -5.82 -25.38 -1.48
C ASN A 10 -6.36 -24.50 -2.64
N SER A 11 -7.65 -24.62 -2.98
CA SER A 11 -8.29 -23.82 -4.03
C SER A 11 -8.66 -22.40 -3.60
N GLN A 12 -8.57 -22.06 -2.31
CA GLN A 12 -8.95 -20.74 -1.78
C GLN A 12 -7.79 -19.73 -1.81
N LEU A 13 -6.56 -20.17 -2.10
CA LEU A 13 -5.37 -19.33 -2.07
C LEU A 13 -4.43 -19.69 -3.23
N ASP A 14 -4.13 -18.68 -4.04
CA ASP A 14 -3.15 -18.77 -5.11
C ASP A 14 -2.14 -17.60 -5.05
N PHE A 15 -1.06 -17.72 -5.81
CA PHE A 15 0.05 -16.78 -5.78
C PHE A 15 0.46 -16.33 -7.19
N ALA A 16 0.75 -15.04 -7.33
CA ALA A 16 1.38 -14.48 -8.51
C ALA A 16 2.71 -13.81 -8.11
N LEU A 17 3.70 -13.87 -8.99
CA LEU A 17 5.00 -13.25 -8.76
C LEU A 17 5.02 -11.84 -9.34
N VAL A 18 5.29 -10.84 -8.50
CA VAL A 18 5.54 -9.44 -8.90
C VAL A 18 6.94 -9.05 -8.40
N PRO A 19 7.99 -9.19 -9.23
CA PRO A 19 9.38 -9.03 -8.79
C PRO A 19 9.74 -7.58 -8.46
N ASN A 20 9.10 -6.63 -9.15
CA ASN A 20 9.31 -5.20 -8.97
C ASN A 20 7.96 -4.49 -9.04
N ILE A 21 7.54 -3.92 -7.91
CA ILE A 21 6.26 -3.21 -7.78
C ILE A 21 6.17 -1.94 -8.64
N THR A 22 7.31 -1.39 -9.06
CA THR A 22 7.40 -0.14 -9.83
C THR A 22 7.50 -0.34 -11.33
N ALA A 23 7.67 -1.59 -11.78
CA ALA A 23 7.83 -1.88 -13.19
C ALA A 23 6.54 -1.55 -13.96
N LEU A 24 6.68 -1.07 -15.20
CA LEU A 24 5.54 -0.87 -16.08
C LEU A 24 4.78 -2.19 -16.25
N GLY A 25 3.49 -2.18 -15.93
CA GLY A 25 2.65 -3.38 -16.02
C GLY A 25 2.97 -4.43 -14.95
N ALA A 26 3.61 -4.05 -13.84
CA ALA A 26 4.03 -4.94 -12.75
C ALA A 26 2.93 -5.90 -12.28
N TYR A 27 1.68 -5.43 -12.28
CA TYR A 27 0.54 -6.15 -11.73
C TYR A 27 -0.39 -6.77 -12.77
N GLU A 28 -0.23 -6.50 -14.07
CA GLU A 28 -1.21 -6.91 -15.09
C GLU A 28 -1.53 -8.40 -15.05
N LYS A 29 -0.50 -9.25 -14.96
CA LYS A 29 -0.66 -10.70 -14.83
C LYS A 29 -1.27 -11.10 -13.48
N ALA A 30 -0.89 -10.41 -12.41
CA ALA A 30 -1.31 -10.75 -11.05
C ALA A 30 -2.78 -10.42 -10.79
N VAL A 31 -3.34 -9.40 -11.45
CA VAL A 31 -4.75 -9.00 -11.30
C VAL A 31 -5.70 -9.77 -12.22
N MET A 32 -5.16 -10.53 -13.19
CA MET A 32 -5.95 -11.41 -14.05
C MET A 32 -6.15 -12.76 -13.34
N SER A 33 -7.38 -13.05 -12.93
CA SER A 33 -7.73 -14.30 -12.24
C SER A 33 -8.99 -14.93 -12.79
N THR A 34 -9.16 -16.24 -12.55
CA THR A 34 -10.40 -16.96 -12.80
C THR A 34 -10.77 -17.75 -11.53
N PRO A 35 -11.88 -17.40 -10.85
CA PRO A 35 -12.81 -16.32 -11.16
C PRO A 35 -12.15 -14.93 -11.01
N PRO A 36 -12.69 -13.90 -11.68
CA PRO A 36 -12.12 -12.57 -11.65
C PRO A 36 -12.26 -11.91 -10.27
N PHE A 37 -11.29 -11.07 -9.88
CA PHE A 37 -11.33 -10.40 -8.58
C PHE A 37 -12.42 -9.32 -8.50
N ASN A 38 -13.07 -9.21 -7.35
CA ASN A 38 -13.99 -8.10 -7.04
C ASN A 38 -13.32 -6.98 -6.23
N THR A 39 -12.29 -7.32 -5.45
CA THR A 39 -11.60 -6.40 -4.53
C THR A 39 -10.10 -6.57 -4.64
N VAL A 40 -9.36 -5.46 -4.61
CA VAL A 40 -7.91 -5.45 -4.49
C VAL A 40 -7.51 -4.77 -3.18
N ILE A 41 -6.63 -5.42 -2.42
CA ILE A 41 -6.01 -4.86 -1.22
C ILE A 41 -4.53 -4.64 -1.53
N TYR A 42 -4.11 -3.38 -1.58
CA TYR A 42 -2.75 -2.98 -1.84
C TYR A 42 -2.03 -2.63 -0.54
N ALA A 43 -1.18 -3.55 -0.07
CA ALA A 43 -0.37 -3.37 1.13
C ALA A 43 1.14 -3.32 0.86
N ALA A 44 1.57 -3.50 -0.38
CA ALA A 44 2.97 -3.47 -0.75
C ALA A 44 3.47 -2.01 -0.80
N SER A 45 4.40 -1.66 0.09
CA SER A 45 5.12 -0.39 0.07
C SER A 45 6.53 -0.65 0.58
N PRO A 46 7.56 0.05 0.08
CA PRO A 46 8.89 -0.02 0.67
C PRO A 46 8.82 0.26 2.16
N PHE A 47 9.52 -0.55 2.95
CA PHE A 47 9.74 -0.32 4.38
C PHE A 47 11.15 -0.79 4.69
N LEU A 48 12.01 0.15 5.11
CA LEU A 48 13.45 -0.07 5.26
C LEU A 48 13.85 0.18 6.72
N TYR A 49 14.56 -0.78 7.33
CA TYR A 49 15.15 -0.63 8.67
C TYR A 49 16.51 0.12 8.61
N ARG A 50 16.56 1.22 7.87
CA ARG A 50 17.73 2.08 7.75
C ARG A 50 17.31 3.50 7.36
N ILE A 51 18.20 4.45 7.59
CA ILE A 51 18.03 5.81 7.12
C ILE A 51 17.99 5.81 5.58
N VAL A 52 17.02 6.54 5.05
CA VAL A 52 16.87 6.83 3.62
C VAL A 52 17.53 8.18 3.36
N ASN A 53 18.41 8.25 2.37
CA ASN A 53 19.12 9.49 2.05
C ASN A 53 18.54 10.15 0.78
N ASP A 54 17.81 9.39 -0.04
CA ASP A 54 17.22 9.88 -1.27
C ASP A 54 15.79 9.35 -1.49
N ASN A 55 14.93 10.20 -2.05
CA ASN A 55 13.53 9.88 -2.29
C ASN A 55 13.35 8.69 -3.25
N SER A 56 14.31 8.40 -4.13
CA SER A 56 14.29 7.25 -5.04
C SER A 56 14.32 5.90 -4.32
N GLU A 57 14.77 5.85 -3.08
CA GLU A 57 14.87 4.61 -2.30
C GLU A 57 13.55 4.23 -1.60
N PHE A 58 12.65 5.19 -1.39
CA PHE A 58 11.45 5.00 -0.56
C PHE A 58 10.20 5.65 -1.13
N LEU A 59 10.19 6.99 -1.29
CA LEU A 59 9.01 7.74 -1.71
C LEU A 59 8.63 7.47 -3.17
N VAL A 60 9.60 7.53 -4.09
CA VAL A 60 9.34 7.33 -5.52
C VAL A 60 8.82 5.90 -5.79
N PRO A 61 9.39 4.83 -5.21
CA PRO A 61 8.83 3.49 -5.39
C PRO A 61 7.44 3.32 -4.78
N ALA A 62 7.14 3.92 -3.61
CA ALA A 62 5.80 3.88 -3.02
C ALA A 62 4.75 4.55 -3.94
N LEU A 63 5.10 5.72 -4.50
CA LEU A 63 4.24 6.44 -5.44
C LEU A 63 4.02 5.65 -6.73
N ASN A 64 5.11 5.16 -7.34
CA ASN A 64 5.04 4.45 -8.62
C ASN A 64 4.34 3.10 -8.47
N GLY A 65 4.61 2.35 -7.40
CA GLY A 65 3.92 1.09 -7.13
C GLY A 65 2.41 1.28 -6.99
N THR A 66 1.99 2.32 -6.26
CA THR A 66 0.57 2.66 -6.11
C THR A 66 -0.07 3.02 -7.47
N LYS A 67 0.63 3.80 -8.31
CA LYS A 67 0.14 4.13 -9.66
C LYS A 67 0.00 2.88 -10.54
N GLU A 68 0.98 1.97 -10.51
CA GLU A 68 0.98 0.77 -11.34
C GLU A 68 -0.15 -0.19 -10.97
N ILE A 69 -0.44 -0.40 -9.67
CA ILE A 69 -1.59 -1.24 -9.29
C ILE A 69 -2.91 -0.60 -9.72
N LEU A 70 -3.07 0.73 -9.59
CA LEU A 70 -4.29 1.41 -10.01
C LEU A 70 -4.50 1.33 -11.53
N LYS A 71 -3.42 1.43 -12.33
CA LYS A 71 -3.49 1.22 -13.79
C LYS A 71 -3.89 -0.20 -14.13
N ALA A 72 -3.28 -1.19 -13.48
CA ALA A 72 -3.61 -2.61 -13.68
C ALA A 72 -5.05 -2.94 -13.26
N VAL A 73 -5.58 -2.29 -12.22
CA VAL A 73 -7.00 -2.48 -11.89
C VAL A 73 -7.90 -1.83 -12.94
N LYS A 74 -7.57 -0.61 -13.38
CA LYS A 74 -8.42 0.17 -14.29
C LYS A 74 -8.58 -0.43 -15.69
N ALA A 75 -7.56 -1.10 -16.24
CA ALA A 75 -7.58 -1.60 -17.60
C ALA A 75 -7.80 -3.13 -17.69
N PRO A 76 -6.92 -3.98 -17.15
CA PRO A 76 -7.08 -5.43 -17.27
C PRO A 76 -8.06 -6.09 -16.28
N ALA A 77 -8.40 -5.48 -15.13
CA ALA A 77 -9.25 -6.10 -14.10
C ALA A 77 -10.59 -5.36 -13.87
N LEU A 78 -11.39 -5.21 -14.92
CA LEU A 78 -12.64 -4.43 -14.91
C LEU A 78 -13.73 -4.91 -13.93
N SER A 79 -13.62 -6.14 -13.41
CA SER A 79 -14.54 -6.70 -12.41
C SER A 79 -14.31 -6.14 -11.00
N VAL A 80 -13.17 -5.50 -10.76
CA VAL A 80 -12.82 -4.95 -9.46
C VAL A 80 -13.65 -3.69 -9.20
N THR A 81 -14.44 -3.72 -8.14
CA THR A 81 -15.29 -2.60 -7.72
C THR A 81 -14.72 -1.84 -6.52
N ARG A 82 -13.72 -2.42 -5.83
CA ARG A 82 -13.10 -1.82 -4.65
C ARG A 82 -11.60 -2.00 -4.65
N VAL A 83 -10.88 -0.90 -4.46
CA VAL A 83 -9.44 -0.88 -4.17
C VAL A 83 -9.25 -0.32 -2.77
N ILE A 84 -8.59 -1.09 -1.91
CA ILE A 84 -8.22 -0.70 -0.55
C ILE A 84 -6.71 -0.53 -0.53
N ILE A 85 -6.24 0.64 -0.11
CA ILE A 85 -4.81 0.95 -0.02
C ILE A 85 -4.45 1.06 1.46
N THR A 86 -3.48 0.26 1.90
CA THR A 86 -2.93 0.39 3.25
C THR A 86 -2.06 1.64 3.31
N ARG A 87 -2.60 2.69 3.94
CA ARG A 87 -1.84 3.89 4.30
C ARG A 87 -1.31 3.78 5.73
N SER A 88 -0.65 4.82 6.19
CA SER A 88 -0.07 4.91 7.53
C SER A 88 -0.50 6.20 8.22
N TYR A 89 -0.53 6.20 9.55
CA TYR A 89 -0.64 7.40 10.37
C TYR A 89 0.45 8.44 10.05
N ALA A 90 1.62 8.00 9.57
CA ALA A 90 2.70 8.87 9.10
C ALA A 90 2.28 9.83 7.96
N ALA A 91 1.22 9.49 7.21
CA ALA A 91 0.69 10.34 6.15
C ALA A 91 -0.35 11.37 6.64
N VAL A 92 -0.64 11.39 7.94
CA VAL A 92 -1.69 12.20 8.58
C VAL A 92 -1.07 13.15 9.62
N VAL A 93 -0.10 12.67 10.38
CA VAL A 93 0.51 13.40 11.49
C VAL A 93 1.41 14.55 11.03
N ASP A 94 1.30 15.70 11.69
CA ASP A 94 2.26 16.80 11.58
C ASP A 94 3.34 16.63 12.65
N HIS A 95 4.41 15.92 12.29
CA HIS A 95 5.47 15.59 13.23
C HIS A 95 6.21 16.82 13.76
N LEU A 96 6.40 17.83 12.92
CA LEU A 96 7.16 19.03 13.29
C LEU A 96 6.38 19.88 14.29
N SER A 97 5.11 20.13 14.04
CA SER A 97 4.26 20.90 14.95
C SER A 97 4.04 20.16 16.28
N GLU A 98 3.84 18.84 16.26
CA GLU A 98 3.71 18.07 17.51
C GLU A 98 5.01 18.06 18.32
N ALA A 99 6.17 17.95 17.67
CA ALA A 99 7.46 17.95 18.35
C ALA A 99 7.82 19.32 18.95
N ALA A 100 7.31 20.41 18.40
CA ALA A 100 7.55 21.77 18.90
C ALA A 100 6.69 22.13 20.12
N LYS A 101 5.66 21.35 20.45
CA LYS A 101 4.77 21.62 21.58
C LYS A 101 5.46 21.37 22.93
N PRO A 102 5.13 22.15 23.98
CA PRO A 102 5.51 21.81 25.35
C PRO A 102 4.97 20.43 25.75
N ALA A 103 5.71 19.70 26.58
CA ALA A 103 5.30 18.36 27.05
C ALA A 103 3.96 18.33 27.81
N THR A 104 3.48 19.48 28.28
CA THR A 104 2.20 19.65 28.97
C THR A 104 1.03 19.96 28.04
N ALA A 105 1.29 20.21 26.76
CA ALA A 105 0.24 20.50 25.79
C ALA A 105 -0.53 19.23 25.44
N GLU A 106 -1.83 19.38 25.20
CA GLU A 106 -2.66 18.27 24.72
C GLU A 106 -2.26 17.86 23.30
N SER A 107 -2.19 16.55 23.06
CA SER A 107 -1.97 16.00 21.73
C SER A 107 -3.15 16.33 20.81
N LYS A 108 -2.85 16.64 19.54
CA LYS A 108 -3.90 16.80 18.53
C LYS A 108 -4.66 15.49 18.35
N LYS A 109 -5.99 15.59 18.23
CA LYS A 109 -6.84 14.49 17.78
C LYS A 109 -6.89 14.53 16.26
N TYR A 110 -6.35 13.49 15.62
CA TYR A 110 -6.33 13.36 14.17
C TYR A 110 -7.58 12.64 13.66
N THR A 111 -8.04 13.07 12.50
CA THR A 111 -9.23 12.60 11.77
C THR A 111 -8.88 12.32 10.31
N GLU A 112 -9.85 11.82 9.55
CA GLU A 112 -9.71 11.56 8.11
C GLU A 112 -9.53 12.84 7.27
N ASP A 113 -9.87 14.00 7.82
CA ASP A 113 -9.69 15.31 7.19
C ASP A 113 -8.25 15.84 7.33
N ASP A 114 -7.45 15.23 8.22
CA ASP A 114 -6.07 15.64 8.46
C ASP A 114 -5.09 15.01 7.46
N TRP A 115 -4.16 15.83 6.99
CA TRP A 115 -3.06 15.43 6.12
C TRP A 115 -1.74 15.92 6.70
N ASN A 116 -0.70 15.10 6.58
CA ASN A 116 0.64 15.52 6.97
C ASN A 116 1.07 16.68 6.04
N PRO A 117 1.38 17.88 6.56
CA PRO A 117 1.70 19.06 5.76
C PRO A 117 3.04 18.96 5.01
N ASP A 118 3.89 18.01 5.40
CA ASP A 118 5.21 17.76 4.80
C ASP A 118 5.18 16.67 3.70
N SER A 119 3.98 16.19 3.32
CA SER A 119 3.76 15.11 2.32
C SER A 119 3.93 15.54 0.87
#